data_AF-N6U098-F1
#
_entry.id   AF-N6U098-F1
#
_cell.length_a   1.000
_cell.length_b   1.000
_cell.length_c   1.000
_cell.angle_alpha   90.00
_cell.angle_beta   90.00
_cell.angle_gamma   90.00
#
_symmetry.space_group_name_H-M   'P 1'
#
loop_
_entity.id
_entity.type
_entity.pdbx_description
1 polymer ?
#
loop_
_entity_poly.entity_id
_entity_poly.type
_entity_poly.pdbx_seq_one_letter_code
_entity_poly.pdbx_strand_id
1 'polypeptide(L)'
;MFQTAVNTFQGFGLPGEPYLDSPTRVESLVINSNGATPNVYGYFATKSALTNIAQMGGIVGPGTSSFTGAIAGTTLTVSAVSAGTLQVGQTIAGAGVTGGTTITALGTGVGGAGTYTVSASQTVASEAMTASGGTNRVLAGLMVGTKEATLWGTSNGTLAPTLAIPDNAQAEFGTMGDFVVVVPGPCNILDLLAYNVTTGAIATYAPGGTVPAGCAAIPNSSVYRYPVTAVGGGLTVARLTN
;
A
#
# COMPACT_ATOMS: atom_id res chain seq x y z
N MET A 1 34.17 -11.17 -33.25
CA MET A 1 33.89 -10.38 -32.04
C MET A 1 33.07 -11.27 -31.12
N PHE A 2 33.62 -11.70 -29.98
CA PHE A 2 32.84 -12.53 -29.06
C PHE A 2 31.74 -11.68 -28.44
N GLN A 3 30.53 -12.23 -28.34
CA GLN A 3 29.41 -11.58 -27.71
C GLN A 3 29.76 -11.26 -26.25
N THR A 4 29.88 -9.97 -25.92
CA THR A 4 30.28 -9.49 -24.57
C THR A 4 29.10 -9.18 -23.66
N ALA A 5 27.87 -9.17 -24.20
CA ALA A 5 26.63 -9.05 -23.43
C ALA A 5 25.63 -10.11 -23.93
N VAL A 6 25.43 -11.15 -23.13
CA VAL A 6 24.26 -12.03 -23.24
C VAL A 6 23.22 -11.44 -22.31
N ASN A 7 22.02 -11.13 -22.82
CA ASN A 7 20.90 -10.82 -21.96
C ASN A 7 20.48 -12.12 -21.26
N THR A 8 21.00 -12.34 -20.04
CA THR A 8 20.72 -13.52 -19.23
C THR A 8 19.35 -13.46 -18.56
N PHE A 9 18.62 -12.36 -18.70
CA PHE A 9 17.26 -12.21 -18.23
C PHE A 9 16.26 -12.64 -19.31
N GLN A 10 16.22 -13.95 -19.61
CA GLN A 10 15.16 -14.54 -20.43
C GLN A 10 14.02 -15.00 -19.53
N GLY A 11 12.86 -14.35 -19.65
CA GLY A 11 11.59 -14.80 -19.06
C GLY A 11 11.29 -14.23 -17.68
N PHE A 12 11.14 -12.91 -17.56
CA PHE A 12 10.37 -12.39 -16.44
C PHE A 12 8.89 -12.66 -16.71
N GLY A 13 8.20 -13.24 -15.72
CA GLY A 13 6.75 -13.35 -15.72
C GLY A 13 6.08 -11.98 -15.63
N LEU A 14 4.76 -11.97 -15.56
CA LEU A 14 3.97 -10.77 -15.31
C LEU A 14 3.96 -10.45 -13.81
N PRO A 15 3.80 -9.18 -13.42
CA PRO A 15 3.62 -8.81 -12.01
C PRO A 15 2.51 -9.64 -11.34
N GLY A 16 2.72 -10.13 -10.12
CA GLY A 16 1.77 -10.99 -9.42
C GLY A 16 1.82 -12.47 -9.83
N GLU A 17 2.68 -12.89 -10.76
CA GLU A 17 2.88 -14.32 -11.02
C GLU A 17 3.81 -14.96 -9.98
N PRO A 18 3.54 -16.21 -9.53
CA PRO A 18 4.46 -16.97 -8.72
C PRO A 18 5.73 -17.28 -9.54
N TYR A 19 6.91 -17.06 -8.94
CA TYR A 19 8.19 -17.22 -9.63
C TYR A 19 8.79 -18.63 -9.47
N LEU A 20 8.60 -19.26 -8.31
CA LEU A 20 9.02 -20.65 -8.06
C LEU A 20 7.79 -21.47 -7.67
N ASP A 21 7.83 -22.77 -7.99
CA ASP A 21 6.86 -23.78 -7.52
C ASP A 21 7.09 -24.17 -6.04
N SER A 22 7.45 -23.17 -5.24
CA SER A 22 7.57 -23.28 -3.79
C SER A 22 6.18 -23.15 -3.17
N PRO A 23 5.94 -23.63 -1.94
CA PRO A 23 4.66 -23.46 -1.27
C PRO A 23 4.25 -21.98 -1.21
N THR A 24 3.19 -21.62 -1.93
CA THR A 24 2.56 -20.30 -1.82
C THR A 24 1.37 -20.38 -0.88
N ARG A 25 1.17 -19.33 -0.08
CA ARG A 25 -0.08 -19.16 0.67
C ARG A 25 -0.87 -18.05 0.01
N VAL A 26 -2.07 -18.37 -0.40
CA VAL A 26 -2.98 -17.48 -1.10
C VAL A 26 -4.31 -17.48 -0.38
N GLU A 27 -4.91 -16.32 -0.25
CA GLU A 27 -6.28 -16.14 0.20
C GLU A 27 -7.10 -15.52 -0.92
N SER A 28 -8.29 -16.05 -1.20
CA SER A 28 -9.22 -15.47 -2.17
C SER A 28 -10.13 -14.48 -1.46
N LEU A 29 -10.16 -13.23 -1.92
CA LEU A 29 -11.03 -12.18 -1.37
C LEU A 29 -11.75 -11.42 -2.49
N VAL A 30 -12.85 -10.78 -2.12
CA VAL A 30 -13.47 -9.75 -2.97
C VAL A 30 -12.64 -8.47 -2.82
N ILE A 31 -12.22 -7.90 -3.95
CA ILE A 31 -11.54 -6.61 -3.97
C ILE A 31 -12.52 -5.49 -4.35
N ASN A 32 -12.53 -4.42 -3.57
CA ASN A 32 -13.30 -3.22 -3.84
C ASN A 32 -12.54 -2.00 -3.26
N SER A 33 -11.88 -1.24 -4.13
CA SER A 33 -11.23 0.03 -3.80
C SER A 33 -12.16 1.23 -3.97
N ASN A 34 -13.44 0.97 -4.23
CA ASN A 34 -14.54 1.92 -4.29
C ASN A 34 -14.26 3.10 -5.25
N GLY A 35 -13.63 2.79 -6.38
CA GLY A 35 -13.21 3.75 -7.41
C GLY A 35 -12.07 4.69 -7.01
N ALA A 36 -11.54 4.62 -5.80
CA ALA A 36 -10.48 5.51 -5.34
C ALA A 36 -9.15 5.25 -6.05
N THR A 37 -8.83 3.98 -6.30
CA THR A 37 -7.66 3.53 -7.06
C THR A 37 -8.00 2.26 -7.87
N PRO A 38 -7.34 2.02 -9.02
CA PRO A 38 -7.55 0.80 -9.78
C PRO A 38 -7.05 -0.43 -9.02
N ASN A 39 -7.72 -1.57 -9.15
CA ASN A 39 -7.31 -2.84 -8.53
C ASN A 39 -6.29 -3.56 -9.40
N VAL A 40 -5.00 -3.34 -9.16
CA VAL A 40 -3.92 -3.79 -10.06
C VAL A 40 -3.21 -5.02 -9.50
N TYR A 41 -3.03 -6.05 -10.32
CA TYR A 41 -2.19 -7.19 -9.96
C TYR A 41 -0.72 -6.81 -9.73
N GLY A 42 -0.04 -7.57 -8.86
CA GLY A 42 1.34 -7.31 -8.46
C GLY A 42 1.49 -6.13 -7.49
N TYR A 43 0.38 -5.50 -7.08
CA TYR A 43 0.35 -4.51 -6.03
C TYR A 43 -0.18 -5.11 -4.73
N PHE A 44 0.11 -4.44 -3.62
CA PHE A 44 -0.25 -4.89 -2.29
C PHE A 44 -1.60 -4.34 -1.85
N ALA A 45 -2.38 -5.16 -1.15
CA ALA A 45 -3.69 -4.80 -0.64
C ALA A 45 -3.82 -5.03 0.87
N THR A 46 -4.72 -4.28 1.49
CA THR A 46 -5.20 -4.52 2.84
C THR A 46 -6.67 -4.93 2.80
N LYS A 47 -7.12 -5.64 3.83
CA LYS A 47 -8.53 -6.00 3.99
C LYS A 47 -9.11 -5.41 5.27
N SER A 48 -10.40 -5.12 5.22
CA SER A 48 -11.17 -4.78 6.42
C SER A 48 -11.26 -6.01 7.31
N ALA A 49 -10.88 -5.87 8.58
CA ALA A 49 -10.99 -6.95 9.58
C ALA A 49 -12.46 -7.30 9.91
N LEU A 50 -13.40 -6.41 9.58
CA LEU A 50 -14.82 -6.62 9.84
C LEU A 50 -15.52 -7.30 8.67
N THR A 51 -15.28 -6.84 7.45
CA THR A 51 -16.03 -7.29 6.26
C THR A 51 -15.25 -8.28 5.39
N ASN A 52 -13.95 -8.48 5.64
CA ASN A 52 -13.05 -9.27 4.80
C ASN A 52 -13.08 -8.85 3.31
N ILE A 53 -13.34 -7.57 3.05
CA ILE A 53 -13.23 -6.98 1.71
C ILE A 53 -11.83 -6.38 1.58
N ALA A 54 -11.13 -6.74 0.52
CA ALA A 54 -9.81 -6.21 0.17
C ALA A 54 -9.94 -4.85 -0.55
N GLN A 55 -8.93 -4.00 -0.39
CA GLN A 55 -8.77 -2.75 -1.10
C GLN A 55 -7.28 -2.51 -1.35
N MET A 56 -6.96 -1.89 -2.48
CA MET A 56 -5.59 -1.53 -2.83
C MET A 56 -4.98 -0.56 -1.83
N GLY A 57 -3.74 -0.85 -1.42
CA GLY A 57 -3.08 -0.11 -0.35
C GLY A 57 -3.87 -0.17 0.95
N GLY A 58 -4.05 0.98 1.59
CA GLY A 58 -4.66 1.16 2.91
C GLY A 58 -3.64 1.17 4.04
N ILE A 59 -3.95 1.88 5.12
CA ILE A 59 -3.12 1.88 6.32
C ILE A 59 -3.56 0.71 7.21
N VAL A 60 -2.63 -0.16 7.60
CA VAL A 60 -2.87 -1.24 8.57
C VAL A 60 -2.89 -0.66 9.98
N GLY A 61 -3.92 -1.00 10.74
CA GLY A 61 -4.04 -0.57 12.13
C GLY A 61 -5.48 -0.43 12.59
N PRO A 62 -5.68 -0.29 13.91
CA PRO A 62 -7.00 -0.11 14.48
C PRO A 62 -7.61 1.21 13.98
N GLY A 63 -8.92 1.21 13.77
CA GLY A 63 -9.72 2.40 13.41
C GLY A 63 -9.82 3.48 14.49
N THR A 64 -8.95 3.39 15.51
CA THR A 64 -8.84 4.32 16.63
C THR A 64 -7.38 4.68 16.84
N SER A 65 -7.10 5.95 17.11
CA SER A 65 -5.76 6.43 17.40
C SER A 65 -5.76 7.50 18.49
N SER A 66 -4.69 7.57 19.27
CA SER A 66 -4.38 8.67 20.18
C SER A 66 -3.04 9.29 19.81
N PHE A 67 -2.96 10.62 19.80
CA PHE A 67 -1.82 11.35 19.29
C PHE A 67 -1.73 12.77 19.87
N THR A 68 -0.59 13.41 19.70
CA THR A 68 -0.40 14.84 19.98
C THR A 68 -0.37 15.59 18.66
N GLY A 69 -1.18 16.65 18.54
CA GLY A 69 -1.24 17.45 17.32
C GLY A 69 -1.85 18.83 17.52
N ALA A 70 -1.74 19.66 16.47
CA ALA A 70 -2.29 21.02 16.41
C ALA A 70 -3.03 21.20 15.08
N ILE A 71 -4.07 22.04 15.05
CA ILE A 71 -4.86 22.31 13.84
C ILE A 71 -4.77 23.79 13.49
N ALA A 72 -4.43 24.09 12.24
CA ALA A 72 -4.45 25.43 11.69
C ALA A 72 -5.15 25.41 10.33
N GLY A 73 -6.29 26.08 10.25
CA GLY A 73 -7.18 25.97 9.10
C GLY A 73 -7.69 24.53 8.96
N THR A 74 -7.48 23.92 7.81
CA THR A 74 -7.83 22.51 7.55
C THR A 74 -6.63 21.57 7.67
N THR A 75 -5.49 22.03 8.18
CA THR A 75 -4.29 21.20 8.33
C THR A 75 -4.11 20.80 9.79
N LEU A 76 -4.23 19.50 10.06
CA LEU A 76 -3.81 18.87 11.32
C LEU A 76 -2.33 18.50 11.20
N THR A 77 -1.50 19.00 12.11
CA THR A 77 -0.10 18.59 12.26
C THR A 77 0.02 17.66 13.45
N VAL A 78 0.38 16.39 13.22
CA VAL A 78 0.60 15.37 14.25
C VAL A 78 2.09 15.25 14.51
N SER A 79 2.50 15.52 15.76
CA SER A 79 3.91 15.47 16.17
C SER A 79 4.31 14.11 16.74
N ALA A 80 3.39 13.40 17.39
CA ALA A 80 3.63 12.06 17.93
C ALA A 80 2.32 11.27 17.97
N VAL A 81 2.38 9.97 17.68
CA VAL A 81 1.25 9.05 17.84
C VAL A 81 1.52 8.17 19.05
N SER A 82 0.62 8.22 20.03
CA SER A 82 0.71 7.44 21.27
C SER A 82 0.23 6.01 21.06
N ALA A 83 -0.84 5.80 20.28
CA ALA A 83 -1.35 4.49 19.91
C ALA A 83 -2.20 4.55 18.64
N GLY A 84 -2.27 3.41 17.92
CA GLY A 84 -3.09 3.25 16.73
C GLY A 84 -2.54 3.98 15.51
N THR A 85 -3.39 4.11 14.47
CA THR A 85 -3.02 4.77 13.22
C THR A 85 -4.08 5.77 12.79
N LEU A 86 -3.65 6.93 12.30
CA LEU A 86 -4.56 7.91 11.73
C LEU A 86 -4.98 7.51 10.30
N GLN A 87 -6.26 7.63 9.98
CA GLN A 87 -6.80 7.20 8.69
C GLN A 87 -7.88 8.18 8.20
N VAL A 88 -8.04 8.27 6.88
CA VAL A 88 -9.16 9.02 6.27
C VAL A 88 -10.49 8.42 6.76
N GLY A 89 -11.45 9.30 7.06
CA GLY A 89 -12.77 8.95 7.59
C GLY A 89 -12.86 8.94 9.12
N GLN A 90 -11.73 9.00 9.84
CA GLN A 90 -11.77 9.09 11.29
C GLN A 90 -12.29 10.46 11.76
N THR A 91 -13.14 10.45 12.80
CA THR A 91 -13.59 11.64 13.51
C THR A 91 -12.61 11.97 14.62
N ILE A 92 -12.11 13.21 14.65
CA ILE A 92 -11.17 13.72 15.63
C ILE A 92 -11.94 14.31 16.81
N ALA A 93 -11.45 14.04 18.03
CA ALA A 93 -11.91 14.65 19.27
C ALA A 93 -10.72 15.15 20.09
N GLY A 94 -10.87 16.33 20.67
CA GLY A 94 -9.87 17.05 21.47
C GLY A 94 -10.49 18.31 22.06
N ALA A 95 -9.78 19.01 22.94
CA ALA A 95 -10.26 20.26 23.49
C ALA A 95 -10.19 21.37 22.42
N GLY A 96 -11.28 22.10 22.21
CA GLY A 96 -11.35 23.12 21.16
C GLY A 96 -11.43 22.58 19.72
N VAL A 97 -11.41 21.24 19.53
CA VAL A 97 -11.75 20.61 18.25
C VAL A 97 -13.26 20.69 18.05
N THR A 98 -13.69 21.28 16.94
CA THR A 98 -15.12 21.34 16.56
C THR A 98 -15.66 19.92 16.40
N GLY A 99 -16.80 19.63 17.04
CA GLY A 99 -17.43 18.31 16.96
C GLY A 99 -17.72 17.90 15.50
N GLY A 100 -17.46 16.63 15.17
CA GLY A 100 -17.66 16.10 13.81
C GLY A 100 -16.53 16.42 12.83
N THR A 101 -15.41 16.99 13.28
CA THR A 101 -14.21 17.16 12.43
C THR A 101 -13.68 15.79 11.99
N THR A 102 -13.55 15.55 10.69
CA THR A 102 -13.05 14.27 10.13
C THR A 102 -11.78 14.46 9.33
N ILE A 103 -10.94 13.42 9.26
CA ILE A 103 -9.77 13.37 8.38
C ILE A 103 -10.25 13.08 6.95
N THR A 104 -9.94 13.96 6.02
CA THR A 104 -10.34 13.85 4.61
C THR A 104 -9.18 13.48 3.69
N ALA A 105 -7.93 13.76 4.08
CA ALA A 105 -6.73 13.33 3.36
C ALA A 105 -5.54 13.13 4.29
N LEU A 106 -4.59 12.28 3.88
CA LEU A 106 -3.44 11.89 4.69
C LEU A 106 -2.25 12.87 4.62
N GLY A 107 -2.22 13.83 3.70
CA GLY A 107 -1.11 14.78 3.57
C GLY A 107 0.26 14.09 3.47
N THR A 108 1.18 14.40 4.39
CA THR A 108 2.47 13.71 4.54
C THR A 108 2.44 12.54 5.53
N GLY A 109 1.36 12.41 6.30
CA GLY A 109 1.18 11.33 7.25
C GLY A 109 0.89 10.00 6.57
N VAL A 110 1.40 8.90 7.15
CA VAL A 110 1.11 7.52 6.71
C VAL A 110 0.49 6.73 7.87
N GLY A 111 -0.46 7.38 8.56
CA GLY A 111 -1.04 6.90 9.81
C GLY A 111 -0.21 7.12 11.06
N GLY A 112 0.94 7.78 10.93
CA GLY A 112 1.82 8.20 12.04
C GLY A 112 1.88 9.72 12.22
N ALA A 113 3.02 10.23 12.67
CA ALA A 113 3.30 11.67 12.64
C ALA A 113 3.31 12.21 11.19
N GLY A 114 2.99 13.49 11.02
CA GLY A 114 2.85 14.12 9.71
C GLY A 114 1.67 15.10 9.65
N THR A 115 1.37 15.59 8.46
CA THR A 115 0.22 16.48 8.23
C THR A 115 -0.96 15.71 7.68
N TYR A 116 -2.17 16.07 8.09
CA TYR A 116 -3.44 15.50 7.63
C TYR A 116 -4.40 16.64 7.28
N THR A 117 -5.30 16.42 6.32
CA THR A 117 -6.37 17.38 6.01
C THR A 117 -7.62 17.02 6.78
N VAL A 118 -8.26 18.02 7.39
CA VAL A 118 -9.51 17.86 8.13
C VAL A 118 -10.68 18.57 7.44
N SER A 119 -11.91 18.15 7.74
CA SER A 119 -13.14 18.65 7.10
C SER A 119 -13.53 20.07 7.51
N ALA A 120 -13.16 20.51 8.71
CA ALA A 120 -13.54 21.81 9.27
C ALA A 120 -12.31 22.72 9.45
N SER A 121 -12.43 23.98 9.05
CA SER A 121 -11.38 24.98 9.29
C SER A 121 -11.46 25.47 10.73
N GLN A 122 -10.38 25.34 11.49
CA GLN A 122 -10.31 25.72 12.90
C GLN A 122 -8.88 26.00 13.36
N THR A 123 -8.74 26.53 14.57
CA THR A 123 -7.43 26.77 15.20
C THR A 123 -7.41 26.11 16.56
N VAL A 124 -6.57 25.09 16.71
CA VAL A 124 -6.37 24.35 17.96
C VAL A 124 -4.87 24.28 18.23
N ALA A 125 -4.47 24.68 19.44
CA ALA A 125 -3.08 24.59 19.86
C ALA A 125 -2.62 23.12 19.96
N SER A 126 -1.31 22.89 20.10
CA SER A 126 -0.80 21.52 20.25
C SER A 126 -1.29 20.89 21.55
N GLU A 127 -2.00 19.78 21.44
CA GLU A 127 -2.56 19.06 22.58
C GLU A 127 -2.75 17.57 22.28
N ALA A 128 -3.19 16.81 23.28
CA ALA A 128 -3.56 15.41 23.11
C ALA A 128 -4.95 15.30 22.47
N MET A 129 -5.04 14.54 21.38
CA MET A 129 -6.25 14.31 20.61
C MET A 129 -6.46 12.81 20.40
N THR A 130 -7.70 12.44 20.10
CA THR A 130 -8.07 11.08 19.70
C THR A 130 -8.77 11.13 18.35
N ALA A 131 -8.67 10.06 17.57
CA ALA A 131 -9.48 9.87 16.38
C ALA A 131 -10.10 8.48 16.40
N SER A 132 -11.37 8.36 15.98
CA SER A 132 -12.11 7.11 16.00
C SER A 132 -13.05 6.98 14.81
N GLY A 133 -13.52 5.76 14.53
CA GLY A 133 -14.42 5.47 13.41
C GLY A 133 -13.73 5.13 12.09
N GLY A 134 -12.42 4.88 12.11
CA GLY A 134 -11.69 4.34 10.97
C GLY A 134 -11.99 2.86 10.74
N THR A 135 -11.71 2.35 9.54
CA THR A 135 -11.83 0.91 9.26
C THR A 135 -10.61 0.18 9.84
N ASN A 136 -10.83 -0.76 10.76
CA ASN A 136 -9.75 -1.64 11.21
C ASN A 136 -9.27 -2.48 10.02
N ARG A 137 -8.02 -2.28 9.60
CA ARG A 137 -7.43 -2.91 8.42
C ARG A 137 -6.28 -3.81 8.80
N VAL A 138 -6.22 -4.96 8.14
CA VAL A 138 -5.12 -5.93 8.23
C VAL A 138 -4.54 -6.18 6.84
N LEU A 139 -3.34 -6.75 6.78
CA LEU A 139 -2.71 -7.11 5.50
C LEU A 139 -3.56 -8.18 4.80
N ALA A 140 -3.82 -8.01 3.50
CA ALA A 140 -4.43 -9.04 2.66
C ALA A 140 -3.35 -9.80 1.89
N GLY A 141 -2.35 -9.09 1.34
CA GLY A 141 -1.23 -9.68 0.62
C GLY A 141 -0.95 -8.99 -0.71
N LEU A 142 -0.03 -9.58 -1.48
CA LEU A 142 0.22 -9.20 -2.87
C LEU A 142 -0.90 -9.77 -3.76
N MET A 143 -1.50 -8.95 -4.62
CA MET A 143 -2.50 -9.45 -5.56
C MET A 143 -1.83 -10.29 -6.67
N VAL A 144 -2.25 -11.54 -6.84
CA VAL A 144 -1.62 -12.55 -7.71
C VAL A 144 -2.63 -13.15 -8.71
N GLY A 145 -2.14 -13.90 -9.71
CA GLY A 145 -3.01 -14.59 -10.66
C GLY A 145 -3.40 -13.75 -11.89
N THR A 146 -2.47 -12.94 -12.41
CA THR A 146 -2.70 -12.02 -13.56
C THR A 146 -3.30 -12.66 -14.79
N LYS A 147 -3.06 -13.95 -15.02
CA LYS A 147 -3.55 -14.67 -16.20
C LYS A 147 -5.02 -15.09 -16.10
N GLU A 148 -5.66 -14.90 -14.94
CA GLU A 148 -7.03 -15.35 -14.70
C GLU A 148 -8.07 -14.28 -15.01
N ALA A 149 -7.68 -13.01 -15.05
CA ALA A 149 -8.60 -11.91 -15.32
C ALA A 149 -8.75 -11.57 -16.80
N THR A 150 -9.97 -11.17 -17.16
CA THR A 150 -10.26 -10.54 -18.44
C THR A 150 -9.80 -9.07 -18.42
N LEU A 151 -9.30 -8.57 -19.55
CA LEU A 151 -8.86 -7.18 -19.68
C LEU A 151 -10.01 -6.20 -19.37
N TRP A 152 -9.82 -5.32 -18.39
CA TRP A 152 -10.81 -4.31 -17.99
C TRP A 152 -10.66 -2.95 -18.72
N GLY A 153 -9.53 -2.74 -19.41
CA GLY A 153 -9.20 -1.46 -20.02
C GLY A 153 -8.77 -0.40 -19.01
N THR A 154 -8.57 0.83 -19.49
CA THR A 154 -8.28 2.00 -18.64
C THR A 154 -9.29 3.11 -18.94
N SER A 155 -9.30 4.16 -18.13
CA SER A 155 -10.09 5.37 -18.41
C SER A 155 -9.76 6.02 -19.77
N ASN A 156 -8.55 5.76 -20.30
CA ASN A 156 -8.10 6.24 -21.61
C ASN A 156 -8.50 5.32 -22.77
N GLY A 157 -9.11 4.16 -22.49
CA GLY A 157 -9.60 3.24 -23.53
C GLY A 157 -9.96 1.87 -22.98
N THR A 158 -11.13 1.36 -23.39
CA THR A 158 -11.65 0.04 -22.99
C THR A 158 -10.79 -1.14 -23.46
N LEU A 159 -9.96 -0.93 -24.48
CA LEU A 159 -9.00 -1.94 -25.01
C LEU A 159 -7.56 -1.65 -24.59
N ALA A 160 -7.32 -0.61 -23.79
CA ALA A 160 -5.97 -0.30 -23.33
C ALA A 160 -5.46 -1.44 -22.45
N PRO A 161 -4.24 -1.95 -22.68
CA PRO A 161 -3.68 -3.03 -21.87
C PRO A 161 -3.58 -2.58 -20.41
N THR A 162 -4.03 -3.42 -19.50
CA THR A 162 -4.02 -3.15 -18.07
C THR A 162 -3.88 -4.44 -17.28
N LEU A 163 -3.28 -4.33 -16.10
CA LEU A 163 -3.32 -5.37 -15.06
C LEU A 163 -4.42 -5.06 -14.01
N ALA A 164 -5.27 -4.08 -14.29
CA ALA A 164 -6.36 -3.70 -13.42
C ALA A 164 -7.60 -4.57 -13.66
N ILE A 165 -8.31 -4.87 -12.58
CA ILE A 165 -9.61 -5.54 -12.60
C ILE A 165 -10.68 -4.63 -11.96
N PRO A 166 -11.98 -4.87 -12.20
CA PRO A 166 -13.02 -4.05 -11.61
C PRO A 166 -13.11 -4.17 -10.09
N ASP A 167 -13.79 -3.20 -9.48
CA ASP A 167 -14.31 -3.35 -8.13
C ASP A 167 -15.37 -4.45 -8.07
N ASN A 168 -15.44 -5.11 -6.91
CA ASN A 168 -16.28 -6.27 -6.63
C ASN A 168 -15.90 -7.54 -7.43
N ALA A 169 -14.70 -7.57 -7.99
CA ALA A 169 -14.12 -8.79 -8.55
C ALA A 169 -13.59 -9.71 -7.45
N GLN A 170 -13.52 -11.01 -7.76
CA GLN A 170 -12.72 -11.94 -6.97
C GLN A 170 -11.25 -11.81 -7.35
N ALA A 171 -10.38 -11.78 -6.35
CA ALA A 171 -8.95 -11.71 -6.52
C ALA A 171 -8.23 -12.58 -5.50
N GLU A 172 -7.04 -13.02 -5.88
CA GLU A 172 -6.18 -13.84 -5.04
C GLU A 172 -5.06 -12.99 -4.44
N PHE A 173 -4.77 -13.22 -3.16
CA PHE A 173 -3.76 -12.47 -2.41
C PHE A 173 -2.72 -13.41 -1.82
N GLY A 174 -1.51 -13.33 -2.35
CA GLY A 174 -0.32 -14.02 -1.87
C GLY A 174 0.16 -13.42 -0.55
N THR A 175 0.09 -14.20 0.52
CA THR A 175 0.61 -13.85 1.85
C THR A 175 1.99 -14.46 2.11
N MET A 176 2.37 -15.49 1.37
CA MET A 176 3.67 -16.15 1.45
C MET A 176 4.05 -16.72 0.09
N GLY A 177 5.33 -16.59 -0.30
CA GLY A 177 5.85 -17.11 -1.56
C GLY A 177 6.83 -16.16 -2.24
N ASP A 178 7.30 -16.58 -3.41
CA ASP A 178 8.16 -15.79 -4.28
C ASP A 178 7.34 -15.32 -5.49
N PHE A 179 7.21 -14.01 -5.66
CA PHE A 179 6.35 -13.42 -6.68
C PHE A 179 7.11 -12.38 -7.50
N VAL A 180 6.76 -12.28 -8.78
CA VAL A 180 7.26 -11.21 -9.64
C VAL A 180 6.55 -9.91 -9.26
N VAL A 181 7.30 -8.84 -9.01
CA VAL A 181 6.74 -7.51 -8.68
C VAL A 181 7.41 -6.42 -9.50
N VAL A 182 6.71 -5.30 -9.66
CA VAL A 182 7.28 -4.08 -10.25
C VAL A 182 7.77 -3.19 -9.12
N VAL A 183 9.02 -2.74 -9.21
CA VAL A 183 9.56 -1.69 -8.34
C VAL A 183 9.72 -0.39 -9.14
N PRO A 184 9.46 0.79 -8.54
CA PRO A 184 9.44 2.08 -9.25
C PRO A 184 10.83 2.69 -9.44
N GLY A 185 11.87 2.07 -8.87
CA GLY A 185 13.24 2.56 -8.92
C GLY A 185 14.24 1.44 -8.64
N PRO A 186 15.52 1.78 -8.49
CA PRO A 186 16.56 0.79 -8.28
C PRO A 186 16.42 0.11 -6.92
N CYS A 187 16.72 -1.18 -6.86
CA CYS A 187 16.69 -1.99 -5.65
C CYS A 187 17.80 -3.04 -5.68
N ASN A 188 18.34 -3.35 -4.52
CA ASN A 188 19.31 -4.41 -4.31
C ASN A 188 18.64 -5.66 -3.74
N ILE A 189 19.31 -6.81 -3.87
CA ILE A 189 18.88 -8.03 -3.18
C ILE A 189 18.95 -7.77 -1.67
N LEU A 190 17.94 -8.28 -0.94
CA LEU A 190 17.68 -8.09 0.49
C LEU A 190 17.10 -6.72 0.88
N ASP A 191 16.89 -5.79 -0.06
CA ASP A 191 16.09 -4.61 0.25
C ASP A 191 14.69 -5.03 0.71
N LEU A 192 14.18 -4.35 1.73
CA LEU A 192 12.86 -4.60 2.30
C LEU A 192 11.80 -3.99 1.39
N LEU A 193 10.60 -4.57 1.36
CA LEU A 193 9.49 -4.02 0.59
C LEU A 193 8.58 -3.18 1.46
N ALA A 194 8.07 -2.13 0.84
CA ALA A 194 6.97 -1.32 1.30
C ALA A 194 5.89 -1.28 0.21
N TYR A 195 4.72 -0.78 0.56
CA TYR A 195 3.66 -0.49 -0.38
C TYR A 195 3.15 0.93 -0.17
N ASN A 196 2.79 1.60 -1.25
CA ASN A 196 2.12 2.89 -1.19
C ASN A 196 0.74 2.71 -0.55
N VAL A 197 0.42 3.47 0.51
CA VAL A 197 -0.86 3.27 1.23
C VAL A 197 -2.09 3.76 0.46
N THR A 198 -1.91 4.49 -0.64
CA THR A 198 -3.00 4.94 -1.50
C THR A 198 -3.22 3.95 -2.65
N THR A 199 -2.15 3.55 -3.33
CA THR A 199 -2.24 2.77 -4.58
C THR A 199 -1.92 1.29 -4.41
N GLY A 200 -1.25 0.90 -3.33
CA GLY A 200 -0.71 -0.46 -3.14
C GLY A 200 0.55 -0.75 -3.95
N ALA A 201 1.05 0.20 -4.77
CA ALA A 201 2.25 -0.01 -5.56
C ALA A 201 3.45 -0.35 -4.67
N ILE A 202 4.26 -1.32 -5.10
CA ILE A 202 5.44 -1.76 -4.34
C ILE A 202 6.48 -0.65 -4.35
N ALA A 203 7.16 -0.48 -3.23
CA ALA A 203 8.36 0.32 -3.07
C ALA A 203 9.41 -0.53 -2.34
N THR A 204 10.67 -0.11 -2.41
CA THR A 204 11.78 -0.79 -1.72
C THR A 204 12.57 0.19 -0.89
N TYR A 205 13.21 -0.31 0.16
CA TYR A 205 14.12 0.47 0.98
C TYR A 205 15.19 -0.45 1.59
N ALA A 206 16.36 0.12 1.87
CA ALA A 206 17.47 -0.64 2.44
C ALA A 206 17.10 -1.21 3.82
N PRO A 207 17.65 -2.36 4.22
CA PRO A 207 17.48 -2.91 5.56
C PRO A 207 17.95 -1.91 6.62
N GLY A 208 17.11 -1.64 7.63
CA GLY A 208 17.38 -0.63 8.65
C GLY A 208 17.24 0.83 8.17
N GLY A 209 16.90 1.03 6.90
CA GLY A 209 16.52 2.32 6.35
C GLY A 209 15.10 2.74 6.74
N THR A 210 14.78 3.99 6.43
CA THR A 210 13.44 4.55 6.62
C THR A 210 12.51 4.12 5.49
N VAL A 211 11.27 3.76 5.84
CA VAL A 211 10.21 3.49 4.87
C VAL A 211 9.98 4.73 3.99
N PRO A 212 9.83 4.60 2.66
CA PRO A 212 9.57 5.73 1.77
C PRO A 212 8.31 6.50 2.16
N ALA A 213 8.29 7.81 1.90
CA ALA A 213 7.14 8.66 2.20
C ALA A 213 5.87 8.16 1.48
N GLY A 214 4.72 8.23 2.17
CA GLY A 214 3.45 7.73 1.64
C GLY A 214 3.35 6.19 1.56
N CYS A 215 4.34 5.46 2.09
CA CYS A 215 4.38 4.00 2.06
C CYS A 215 4.39 3.40 3.46
N ALA A 216 3.86 2.18 3.59
CA ALA A 216 3.95 1.36 4.79
C ALA A 216 4.80 0.12 4.50
N ALA A 217 5.54 -0.36 5.51
CA ALA A 217 6.37 -1.55 5.37
C ALA A 217 5.49 -2.80 5.16
N ILE A 218 5.95 -3.70 4.29
CA ILE A 218 5.42 -5.06 4.19
C ILE A 218 6.24 -5.93 5.15
N PRO A 219 5.64 -6.49 6.22
CA PRO A 219 6.38 -7.34 7.16
C PRO A 219 6.98 -8.55 6.46
N ASN A 220 8.13 -9.01 6.97
CA ASN A 220 8.76 -10.27 6.58
C ASN A 220 8.93 -10.42 5.05
N SER A 221 9.30 -9.32 4.40
CA SER A 221 9.44 -9.23 2.95
C SER A 221 10.84 -8.78 2.54
N SER A 222 11.33 -9.27 1.40
CA SER A 222 12.60 -8.83 0.84
C SER A 222 12.68 -9.03 -0.67
N VAL A 223 13.51 -8.24 -1.34
CA VAL A 223 13.92 -8.49 -2.72
C VAL A 223 14.81 -9.74 -2.73
N TYR A 224 14.38 -10.78 -3.43
CA TYR A 224 15.03 -12.09 -3.39
C TYR A 224 15.96 -12.33 -4.59
N ARG A 225 15.55 -11.94 -5.79
CA ARG A 225 16.35 -12.10 -7.01
C ARG A 225 16.16 -10.93 -7.96
N TYR A 226 17.16 -10.75 -8.82
CA TYR A 226 17.15 -9.77 -9.91
C TYR A 226 17.06 -8.33 -9.39
N PRO A 227 18.18 -7.77 -8.91
CA PRO A 227 18.21 -6.37 -8.51
C PRO A 227 17.93 -5.48 -9.71
N VAL A 228 17.26 -4.35 -9.48
CA VAL A 228 16.96 -3.36 -10.50
C VAL A 228 17.96 -2.23 -10.39
N THR A 229 18.63 -1.91 -11.48
CA THR A 229 19.59 -0.79 -11.55
C THR A 229 19.01 0.45 -12.24
N ALA A 230 17.90 0.29 -12.95
CA ALA A 230 17.26 1.37 -13.69
C ALA A 230 16.52 2.33 -12.76
N VAL A 231 16.72 3.63 -12.98
CA VAL A 231 16.05 4.70 -12.22
C VAL A 231 14.53 4.72 -12.48
N GLY A 232 14.09 4.27 -13.66
CA GLY A 232 12.67 4.11 -14.01
C GLY A 232 12.03 2.85 -13.46
N GLY A 233 12.74 2.09 -12.62
CA GLY A 233 12.22 0.84 -12.07
C GLY A 233 12.30 -0.34 -13.03
N GLY A 234 11.68 -1.45 -12.62
CA GLY A 234 11.74 -2.70 -13.35
C GLY A 234 11.06 -3.85 -12.62
N LEU A 235 11.14 -5.03 -13.23
CA LEU A 235 10.67 -6.27 -12.61
C LEU A 235 11.75 -6.85 -11.71
N THR A 236 11.33 -7.33 -10.55
CA THR A 236 12.16 -8.06 -9.59
C THR A 236 11.36 -9.21 -8.99
N VAL A 237 12.01 -10.08 -8.22
CA VAL A 237 11.32 -11.13 -7.47
C VAL A 237 11.31 -10.77 -6.00
N ALA A 238 10.11 -10.58 -5.46
CA ALA A 238 9.88 -10.38 -4.05
C ALA A 238 9.62 -11.71 -3.36
N ARG A 239 10.18 -11.86 -2.17
CA ARG A 239 9.86 -12.94 -1.24
C ARG A 239 9.03 -12.40 -0.11
N LEU A 240 7.87 -13.03 0.13
CA LEU A 240 7.05 -12.83 1.31
C LEU A 240 7.14 -14.08 2.17
N THR A 241 7.48 -13.89 3.45
CA THR A 241 7.49 -14.94 4.46
C THR A 241 6.47 -14.59 5.55
N ASN A 242 5.84 -15.60 6.15
CA ASN A 242 4.93 -15.40 7.28
C ASN A 242 5.74 -15.30 8.57
#